data_AF-A0A532F0Y4-F1
#
_entry.id   AF-A0A532F0Y4-F1
#
_cell.length_a   1.000
_cell.length_b   1.000
_cell.length_c   1.000
_cell.angle_alpha   90.00
_cell.angle_beta   90.00
_cell.angle_gamma   90.00
#
_symmetry.space_group_name_H-M   'P 1'
#
loop_
_entity.id
_entity.type
_entity.pdbx_description
1 polymer ?
#
loop_
_entity_poly.entity_id
_entity_poly.type
_entity_poly.pdbx_seq_one_letter_code
_entity_poly.pdbx_strand_id
1 'polypeptide(L)'
;MSELTREQVTGEEPSDKIVIYWEREYSTALVPERLKLDFMPHRPLLSGMSLNEQRTVAVEGYKVIPDDCGPVRMVGQYGWLIRSPVDCKIRRTAEGVKWQAPPILPEERVLGYKSFSGTYVDSILNSGYPKLCCGIRFYYPKHVGLMMKDVPNHFYHYPERTFVVWEGMKTQEYKRTPNRYDWLTDYDAFTANFLLQLTKPTTIKRGDPIGIVVPVLLPKQFTLEELKPRE
;
A
#
# COMPACT_ATOMS: atom_id res chain seq x y z
N MET A 1 46.55 -31.11 -27.81
CA MET A 1 45.20 -31.65 -28.09
C MET A 1 44.47 -31.78 -26.75
N SER A 2 43.24 -31.27 -26.70
CA SER A 2 42.32 -31.11 -25.55
C SER A 2 42.53 -29.88 -24.63
N GLU A 3 42.20 -28.70 -25.14
CA GLU A 3 41.66 -27.63 -24.29
C GLU A 3 40.14 -27.84 -24.17
N LEU A 4 39.64 -27.91 -22.93
CA LEU A 4 38.22 -27.87 -22.62
C LEU A 4 37.71 -26.45 -22.90
N THR A 5 36.93 -26.31 -23.96
CA THR A 5 36.20 -25.09 -24.29
C THR A 5 35.21 -24.77 -23.17
N ARG A 6 35.47 -23.64 -22.51
CA ARG A 6 34.63 -23.04 -21.48
C ARG A 6 33.47 -22.31 -22.16
N GLU A 7 32.53 -23.06 -22.72
CA GLU A 7 31.24 -22.51 -23.12
C GLU A 7 30.18 -22.79 -22.06
N GLN A 8 29.35 -21.77 -21.85
CA GLN A 8 28.10 -21.78 -21.06
C GLN A 8 28.24 -21.60 -19.54
N VAL A 9 28.86 -20.50 -19.12
CA VAL A 9 28.18 -19.69 -18.10
C VAL A 9 27.24 -18.78 -18.87
N THR A 10 25.99 -19.23 -19.00
CA THR A 10 24.86 -18.40 -19.43
C THR A 10 24.95 -17.07 -18.70
N GLY A 11 25.11 -15.98 -19.46
CA GLY A 11 24.95 -14.64 -18.93
C GLY A 11 23.53 -14.51 -18.39
N GLU A 12 23.39 -14.61 -17.07
CA GLU A 12 22.30 -13.95 -16.40
C GLU A 12 22.53 -12.46 -16.62
N GLU A 13 21.72 -11.85 -17.50
CA GLU A 13 21.56 -10.39 -17.46
C GLU A 13 21.35 -9.98 -16.00
N PRO A 14 21.94 -8.86 -15.53
CA PRO A 14 21.67 -8.39 -14.19
C PRO A 14 20.15 -8.30 -14.06
N SER A 15 19.54 -9.16 -13.24
CA SER A 15 18.11 -9.06 -13.02
C SER A 15 17.89 -7.69 -12.40
N ASP A 16 17.35 -6.74 -13.17
CA ASP A 16 17.21 -5.34 -12.77
C ASP A 16 16.36 -5.26 -11.50
N LYS A 17 17.02 -5.33 -10.35
CA LYS A 17 16.40 -5.22 -9.05
C LYS A 17 15.94 -3.78 -8.91
N ILE A 18 14.63 -3.59 -8.91
CA ILE A 18 14.04 -2.26 -8.77
C ILE A 18 14.08 -1.85 -7.30
N VAL A 19 14.73 -0.73 -7.00
CA VAL A 19 14.69 -0.13 -5.66
C VAL A 19 13.60 0.92 -5.65
N ILE A 20 12.63 0.77 -4.76
CA ILE A 20 11.66 1.81 -4.44
C ILE A 20 12.11 2.42 -3.11
N TYR A 21 12.16 3.73 -3.07
CA TYR A 21 12.56 4.46 -1.89
C TYR A 21 11.34 5.04 -1.18
N TRP A 22 11.44 5.24 0.12
CA TRP A 22 10.45 5.98 0.88
C TRP A 22 11.07 6.83 1.98
N GLU A 23 10.34 7.84 2.43
CA GLU A 23 10.69 8.64 3.60
C GLU A 23 9.44 9.22 4.26
N ARG A 24 9.63 9.75 5.47
CA ARG A 24 8.57 10.41 6.23
C ARG A 24 8.41 11.85 5.78
N GLU A 25 7.22 12.17 5.33
CA GLU A 25 6.78 13.55 5.15
C GLU A 25 6.36 14.19 6.48
N TYR A 26 5.74 13.38 7.34
CA TYR A 26 5.35 13.75 8.70
C TYR A 26 6.05 12.88 9.74
N SER A 27 6.47 13.46 10.87
CA SER A 27 7.11 12.74 11.98
C SER A 27 6.20 11.65 12.58
N THR A 28 4.88 11.83 12.45
CA THR A 28 3.84 10.89 12.88
C THR A 28 3.69 9.69 11.95
N ALA A 29 4.26 9.72 10.74
CA ALA A 29 4.12 8.66 9.76
C ALA A 29 4.76 7.35 10.24
N LEU A 30 4.03 6.26 9.99
CA LEU A 30 4.47 4.91 10.33
C LEU A 30 5.22 4.30 9.14
N VAL A 31 6.21 3.45 9.45
CA VAL A 31 7.01 2.75 8.44
C VAL A 31 6.10 1.88 7.57
N PRO A 32 6.20 1.95 6.22
CA PRO A 32 5.55 0.97 5.37
C PRO A 32 6.07 -0.43 5.68
N GLU A 33 5.18 -1.37 5.97
CA GLU A 33 5.56 -2.74 6.31
C GLU A 33 5.08 -3.72 5.24
N ARG A 34 5.68 -4.91 5.18
CA ARG A 34 5.18 -5.96 4.29
C ARG A 34 3.75 -6.33 4.66
N LEU A 35 2.90 -6.48 3.65
CA LEU A 35 1.55 -7.00 3.86
C LEU A 35 1.63 -8.46 4.34
N LYS A 36 1.49 -8.67 5.65
CA LYS A 36 1.33 -10.01 6.20
C LYS A 36 -0.13 -10.43 6.04
N LEU A 37 -0.42 -11.12 4.95
CA LEU A 37 -1.65 -11.92 4.91
C LEU A 37 -1.41 -13.15 5.78
N ASP A 38 -2.33 -13.44 6.70
CA ASP A 38 -2.32 -14.68 7.44
C ASP A 38 -2.63 -15.81 6.45
N PHE A 39 -1.59 -16.31 5.80
CA PHE A 39 -1.67 -17.47 4.94
C PHE A 39 -1.77 -18.66 5.90
N MET A 40 -2.99 -19.16 6.14
CA MET A 40 -3.11 -20.55 6.61
C MET A 40 -2.50 -21.41 5.51
N PRO A 41 -1.32 -22.02 5.75
CA PRO A 41 -0.45 -22.51 4.68
C PRO A 41 -1.04 -23.73 3.95
N HIS A 42 -2.10 -24.33 4.49
CA HIS A 42 -2.74 -25.50 3.91
C HIS A 42 -4.25 -25.37 4.02
N ARG A 43 -4.92 -25.43 2.86
CA ARG A 43 -6.27 -25.96 2.78
C ARG A 43 -6.28 -27.29 3.55
N PRO A 44 -7.20 -27.53 4.50
CA PRO A 44 -7.28 -28.85 5.07
C PRO A 44 -7.56 -29.84 3.93
N LEU A 45 -6.70 -30.86 3.81
CA LEU A 45 -6.76 -31.82 2.70
C LEU A 45 -8.11 -32.55 2.75
N LEU A 46 -8.95 -32.36 1.73
CA LEU A 46 -10.27 -33.01 1.65
C LEU A 46 -10.16 -34.54 1.55
N SER A 47 -8.99 -35.06 1.21
CA SER A 47 -8.71 -36.50 1.09
C SER A 47 -8.84 -37.27 2.41
N GLY A 48 -8.84 -36.59 3.56
CA GLY A 48 -9.04 -37.19 4.89
C GLY A 48 -10.41 -36.95 5.52
N MET A 49 -11.32 -36.23 4.84
CA MET A 49 -12.63 -35.85 5.38
C MET A 49 -13.73 -36.80 4.90
N SER A 50 -14.70 -37.07 5.76
CA SER A 50 -15.96 -37.71 5.38
C SER A 50 -16.77 -36.84 4.42
N LEU A 51 -17.68 -37.46 3.66
CA LEU A 51 -18.52 -36.76 2.68
C LEU A 51 -19.38 -35.65 3.32
N ASN A 52 -19.82 -35.82 4.57
CA ASN A 52 -20.57 -34.80 5.30
C ASN A 52 -19.69 -33.62 5.71
N GLU A 53 -18.46 -33.86 6.16
CA GLU A 53 -17.50 -32.78 6.47
C GLU A 53 -17.14 -31.98 5.21
N GLN A 54 -16.91 -32.65 4.08
CA GLN A 54 -16.69 -31.98 2.79
C GLN A 54 -17.89 -31.13 2.37
N ARG A 55 -19.12 -31.61 2.59
CA ARG A 55 -20.36 -30.87 2.28
C ARG A 55 -20.56 -29.69 3.23
N THR A 56 -20.30 -29.85 4.52
CA THR A 56 -20.36 -28.76 5.49
C THR A 56 -19.36 -27.65 5.13
N VAL A 57 -18.11 -28.01 4.81
CA VAL A 57 -17.08 -27.07 4.35
C VAL A 57 -17.48 -26.37 3.03
N ALA A 58 -18.15 -27.08 2.11
CA ALA A 58 -18.64 -26.50 0.87
C ALA A 58 -19.87 -25.57 1.07
N VAL A 59 -20.77 -25.91 1.99
CA VAL A 59 -22.00 -25.15 2.30
C VAL A 59 -21.70 -23.90 3.15
N GLU A 60 -20.65 -23.93 3.98
CA GLU A 60 -20.11 -22.74 4.65
C GLU A 60 -19.50 -21.72 3.67
N GLY A 61 -19.47 -22.06 2.37
CA GLY A 61 -19.10 -21.15 1.30
C GLY A 61 -17.63 -20.78 1.41
N TYR A 62 -16.74 -21.72 1.02
CA TYR A 62 -15.29 -21.57 0.93
C TYR A 62 -14.83 -20.13 1.11
N LYS A 63 -14.53 -19.80 2.36
CA LYS A 63 -13.90 -18.54 2.75
C LYS A 63 -12.65 -18.45 1.87
N VAL A 64 -12.58 -17.53 0.90
CA VAL A 64 -11.45 -17.47 -0.05
C VAL A 64 -10.18 -17.32 0.78
N ILE A 65 -9.41 -18.40 0.93
CA ILE A 65 -8.16 -18.34 1.65
C ILE A 65 -7.19 -17.64 0.68
N PRO A 66 -6.37 -16.68 1.16
CA PRO A 66 -5.36 -16.01 0.33
C PRO A 66 -4.49 -16.93 -0.55
N ASP A 67 -4.44 -18.22 -0.19
CA ASP A 67 -3.69 -19.26 -0.86
C ASP A 67 -4.37 -19.83 -2.14
N ASP A 68 -5.64 -19.54 -2.39
CA ASP A 68 -6.41 -20.08 -3.53
C ASP A 68 -6.24 -19.28 -4.83
N CYS A 69 -5.58 -18.11 -4.79
CA CYS A 69 -5.43 -17.22 -5.94
C CYS A 69 -3.98 -16.74 -6.07
N GLY A 70 -3.29 -17.13 -7.16
CA GLY A 70 -1.91 -16.69 -7.46
C GLY A 70 -1.71 -15.17 -7.32
N PRO A 71 -2.61 -14.32 -7.84
CA PRO A 71 -2.60 -12.87 -7.59
C PRO A 71 -2.58 -12.44 -6.11
N VAL A 72 -3.20 -13.18 -5.19
CA VAL A 72 -3.23 -12.83 -3.77
C VAL A 72 -1.92 -13.20 -3.07
N ARG A 73 -1.31 -14.35 -3.41
CA ARG A 73 0.06 -14.70 -2.99
C ARG A 73 1.06 -13.65 -3.47
N MET A 74 0.94 -13.22 -4.72
CA MET A 74 1.76 -12.15 -5.29
C MET A 74 1.54 -10.83 -4.51
N VAL A 75 0.29 -10.38 -4.30
CA VAL A 75 0.03 -9.11 -3.59
C VAL A 75 0.55 -9.12 -2.13
N GLY A 76 0.46 -10.25 -1.42
CA GLY A 76 1.04 -10.41 -0.08
C GLY A 76 2.57 -10.31 -0.05
N GLN A 77 3.24 -10.78 -1.11
CA GLN A 77 4.69 -10.66 -1.24
C GLN A 77 5.13 -9.28 -1.72
N TYR A 78 4.26 -8.55 -2.42
CA TYR A 78 4.64 -7.38 -3.22
C TYR A 78 4.10 -6.02 -2.74
N GLY A 79 3.14 -6.01 -1.82
CA GLY A 79 2.58 -4.77 -1.28
C GLY A 79 3.21 -4.32 0.03
N TRP A 80 3.28 -3.01 0.20
CA TRP A 80 3.57 -2.38 1.48
C TRP A 80 2.29 -1.81 2.08
N LEU A 81 1.96 -2.28 3.28
CA LEU A 81 0.84 -1.82 4.07
C LEU A 81 1.13 -0.43 4.62
N ILE A 82 0.21 0.48 4.35
CA ILE A 82 0.22 1.85 4.84
C ILE A 82 -0.78 1.97 5.97
N ARG A 83 -0.33 2.53 7.09
CA ARG A 83 -1.13 2.70 8.30
C ARG A 83 -1.48 4.15 8.55
N SER A 84 -2.55 4.38 9.30
CA SER A 84 -2.95 5.72 9.70
C SER A 84 -1.90 6.33 10.63
N PRO A 85 -1.45 7.57 10.39
CA PRO A 85 -0.58 8.27 11.32
C PRO A 85 -1.34 8.84 12.52
N VAL A 86 -2.67 8.95 12.46
CA VAL A 86 -3.45 9.63 13.51
C VAL A 86 -4.79 8.98 13.78
N ASP A 87 -5.36 9.34 14.92
CA ASP A 87 -6.76 9.11 15.23
C ASP A 87 -7.63 10.12 14.48
N CYS A 88 -8.67 9.65 13.79
CA CYS A 88 -9.68 10.52 13.22
C CYS A 88 -11.08 9.87 13.20
N LYS A 89 -12.09 10.73 13.18
CA LYS A 89 -13.49 10.34 12.93
C LYS A 89 -13.98 11.04 11.69
N ILE A 90 -14.62 10.31 10.79
CA ILE A 90 -15.07 10.82 9.49
C ILE A 90 -16.52 10.39 9.27
N ARG A 91 -17.38 11.32 8.83
CA ARG A 91 -18.78 11.04 8.51
C ARG A 91 -19.24 11.83 7.29
N ARG A 92 -20.15 11.24 6.52
CA ARG A 92 -20.91 11.98 5.50
C ARG A 92 -22.09 12.68 6.15
N THR A 93 -22.35 13.92 5.75
CA THR A 93 -23.49 14.75 6.16
C THR A 93 -24.15 15.35 4.92
N ALA A 94 -25.33 15.97 5.08
CA ALA A 94 -26.02 16.63 3.96
C ALA A 94 -25.17 17.75 3.31
N GLU A 95 -24.32 18.42 4.11
CA GLU A 95 -23.42 19.48 3.67
C GLU A 95 -22.08 18.96 3.12
N GLY A 96 -21.90 17.64 3.04
CA GLY A 96 -20.68 16.99 2.59
C GLY A 96 -19.96 16.20 3.69
N VAL A 97 -18.66 15.97 3.50
CA VAL A 97 -17.85 15.17 4.42
C VAL A 97 -17.40 16.04 5.60
N LYS A 98 -17.63 15.58 6.83
CA LYS A 98 -17.11 16.20 8.05
C LYS A 98 -16.15 15.24 8.75
N TRP A 99 -15.10 15.78 9.35
CA TRP A 99 -14.12 15.01 10.09
C TRP A 99 -13.71 15.70 11.39
N GLN A 100 -13.25 14.88 12.33
CA GLN A 100 -12.52 15.28 13.52
C GLN A 100 -11.16 14.60 13.44
N ALA A 101 -10.13 15.36 13.08
CA ALA A 101 -8.75 14.90 12.97
C ALA A 101 -7.85 16.00 13.56
N PRO A 102 -6.71 15.65 14.17
CA PRO A 102 -5.76 16.65 14.62
C PRO A 102 -5.21 17.47 13.42
N PRO A 103 -4.81 18.72 13.63
CA PRO A 103 -4.02 19.45 12.65
C PRO A 103 -2.64 18.79 12.47
N ILE A 104 -2.02 19.02 11.32
CA ILE A 104 -0.61 18.68 11.08
C ILE A 104 0.21 19.86 11.56
N LEU A 105 0.89 19.69 12.69
CA LEU A 105 1.67 20.76 13.31
C LEU A 105 2.91 21.09 12.44
N PRO A 106 3.39 22.35 12.40
CA PRO A 106 4.58 22.70 11.62
C PRO A 106 5.81 21.84 11.93
N GLU A 107 6.06 21.55 13.20
CA GLU A 107 7.14 20.70 13.69
C GLU A 107 7.00 19.22 13.27
N GLU A 108 5.79 18.78 12.92
CA GLU A 108 5.58 17.44 12.39
C GLU A 108 6.01 17.33 10.92
N ARG A 109 6.19 18.46 10.19
CA ARG A 109 6.44 18.47 8.74
C ARG A 109 7.92 18.34 8.42
N VAL A 110 8.43 17.11 8.45
CA VAL A 110 9.84 16.77 8.18
C VAL A 110 10.31 17.26 6.80
N LEU A 111 9.46 17.14 5.78
CA LEU A 111 9.82 17.52 4.40
C LEU A 111 9.23 18.86 3.95
N GLY A 112 8.63 19.62 4.87
CA GLY A 112 8.03 20.92 4.55
C GLY A 112 6.81 20.87 3.63
N TYR A 113 6.34 19.68 3.21
CA TYR A 113 5.10 19.56 2.45
C TYR A 113 3.90 19.99 3.31
N LYS A 114 2.98 20.72 2.67
CA LYS A 114 1.78 21.24 3.32
C LYS A 114 0.57 20.53 2.74
N SER A 115 -0.16 19.79 3.57
CA SER A 115 -1.54 19.40 3.22
C SER A 115 -2.35 20.67 2.93
N PHE A 116 -3.26 20.63 1.97
CA PHE A 116 -4.07 21.81 1.59
C PHE A 116 -4.85 22.42 2.75
N SER A 117 -5.44 21.58 3.61
CA SER A 117 -6.23 22.00 4.77
C SER A 117 -5.43 22.18 6.06
N GLY A 118 -4.15 21.79 6.09
CA GLY A 118 -3.37 21.72 7.33
C GLY A 118 -3.79 20.58 8.28
N THR A 119 -4.62 19.62 7.83
CA THR A 119 -5.14 18.51 8.64
C THR A 119 -4.86 17.16 7.97
N TYR A 120 -4.75 16.10 8.77
CA TYR A 120 -4.52 14.74 8.25
C TYR A 120 -5.67 14.22 7.38
N VAL A 121 -6.90 14.68 7.62
CA VAL A 121 -8.05 14.41 6.77
C VAL A 121 -8.46 15.70 6.08
N ASP A 122 -8.69 15.62 4.78
CA ASP A 122 -9.09 16.73 3.92
C ASP A 122 -10.08 16.24 2.86
N SER A 123 -10.59 17.11 2.00
CA SER A 123 -11.40 16.75 0.84
C SER A 123 -10.75 17.30 -0.42
N ILE A 124 -10.64 16.50 -1.47
CA ILE A 124 -10.37 17.05 -2.80
C ILE A 124 -11.68 17.66 -3.30
N LEU A 125 -11.63 18.93 -3.73
CA LEU A 125 -12.80 19.65 -4.23
C LEU A 125 -13.59 18.79 -5.23
N ASN A 126 -14.90 18.64 -4.98
CA ASN A 126 -15.83 17.87 -5.80
C ASN A 126 -15.56 16.36 -5.93
N SER A 127 -14.58 15.80 -5.21
CA SER A 127 -14.36 14.35 -5.22
C SER A 127 -15.46 13.59 -4.50
N GLY A 128 -16.07 14.21 -3.49
CA GLY A 128 -16.98 13.53 -2.58
C GLY A 128 -16.28 12.48 -1.70
N TYR A 129 -14.96 12.38 -1.68
CA TYR A 129 -14.20 11.42 -0.88
C TYR A 129 -13.27 12.14 0.12
N PRO A 130 -13.30 11.80 1.43
CA PRO A 130 -12.24 12.19 2.34
C PRO A 130 -10.89 11.65 1.87
N LYS A 131 -9.89 12.52 1.84
CA LYS A 131 -8.48 12.22 1.62
C LYS A 131 -7.77 12.12 2.96
N LEU A 132 -7.29 10.93 3.31
CA LEU A 132 -6.42 10.71 4.47
C LEU A 132 -4.96 10.80 4.03
N CYS A 133 -4.22 11.73 4.62
CA CYS A 133 -2.79 11.90 4.40
C CYS A 133 -1.99 10.97 5.33
N CYS A 134 -1.26 9.99 4.79
CA CYS A 134 -0.52 9.03 5.61
C CYS A 134 0.91 9.49 5.96
N GLY A 135 1.36 10.61 5.39
CA GLY A 135 2.65 11.22 5.73
C GLY A 135 3.86 10.47 5.19
N ILE A 136 3.70 9.65 4.16
CA ILE A 136 4.76 8.87 3.54
C ILE A 136 4.94 9.37 2.11
N ARG A 137 6.18 9.61 1.72
CA ARG A 137 6.56 9.88 0.34
C ARG A 137 7.32 8.69 -0.23
N PHE A 138 6.95 8.26 -1.41
CA PHE A 138 7.65 7.23 -2.18
C PHE A 138 8.38 7.87 -3.35
N TYR A 139 9.53 7.27 -3.71
CA TYR A 139 10.24 7.54 -4.95
C TYR A 139 10.39 6.23 -5.72
N TYR A 140 10.06 6.25 -7.00
CA TYR A 140 10.05 5.07 -7.85
C TYR A 140 10.59 5.41 -9.23
N PRO A 141 11.25 4.48 -9.95
CA PRO A 141 11.76 4.78 -11.29
C PRO A 141 10.63 5.20 -12.25
N LYS A 142 10.88 6.17 -13.13
CA LYS A 142 9.87 6.76 -14.05
C LYS A 142 9.11 5.78 -14.94
N HIS A 143 9.67 4.60 -15.19
CA HIS A 143 9.04 3.55 -16.00
C HIS A 143 8.26 2.53 -15.16
N VAL A 144 8.29 2.66 -13.83
CA VAL A 144 7.53 1.86 -12.88
C VAL A 144 6.27 2.62 -12.52
N GLY A 145 5.12 1.96 -12.48
CA GLY A 145 3.92 2.52 -11.86
C GLY A 145 3.85 2.11 -10.39
N LEU A 146 3.29 2.94 -9.52
CA LEU A 146 2.86 2.51 -8.19
C LEU A 146 1.34 2.56 -8.09
N MET A 147 0.71 1.46 -7.68
CA MET A 147 -0.72 1.38 -7.48
C MET A 147 -1.04 1.45 -5.99
N MET A 148 -1.96 2.33 -5.65
CA MET A 148 -2.59 2.39 -4.34
C MET A 148 -3.85 1.53 -4.40
N LYS A 149 -3.93 0.55 -3.52
CA LYS A 149 -5.01 -0.44 -3.50
C LYS A 149 -5.65 -0.53 -2.12
N ASP A 150 -6.92 -0.93 -2.06
CA ASP A 150 -7.51 -1.33 -0.80
C ASP A 150 -6.80 -2.56 -0.23
N VAL A 151 -6.94 -2.78 1.08
CA VAL A 151 -6.36 -3.97 1.70
C VAL A 151 -7.11 -5.20 1.16
N PRO A 152 -6.41 -6.14 0.50
CA PRO A 152 -7.06 -7.32 -0.07
C PRO A 152 -7.64 -8.16 1.06
N ASN A 153 -8.78 -8.79 0.78
CA ASN A 153 -9.49 -9.63 1.76
C ASN A 153 -9.77 -8.93 3.09
N HIS A 154 -9.94 -7.60 3.09
CA HIS A 154 -10.19 -6.85 4.33
C HIS A 154 -11.42 -7.35 5.08
N PHE A 155 -12.42 -7.93 4.40
CA PHE A 155 -13.60 -8.50 5.06
C PHE A 155 -13.27 -9.70 5.97
N TYR A 156 -12.13 -10.37 5.77
CA TYR A 156 -11.64 -11.42 6.66
C TYR A 156 -10.72 -10.90 7.75
N HIS A 157 -9.90 -9.89 7.46
CA HIS A 157 -8.91 -9.37 8.40
C HIS A 157 -9.43 -8.18 9.25
N TYR A 158 -10.40 -7.45 8.72
CA TYR A 158 -10.99 -6.23 9.25
C TYR A 158 -12.50 -6.20 8.95
N PRO A 159 -13.30 -7.17 9.45
CA PRO A 159 -14.73 -7.27 9.14
C PRO A 159 -15.52 -6.01 9.52
N GLU A 160 -15.05 -5.28 10.53
CA GLU A 160 -15.67 -4.03 11.00
C GLU A 160 -15.22 -2.78 10.23
N ARG A 161 -14.40 -2.94 9.19
CA ARG A 161 -13.93 -1.82 8.37
C ARG A 161 -15.11 -1.13 7.70
N THR A 162 -15.13 0.19 7.81
CA THR A 162 -16.29 1.04 7.46
C THR A 162 -16.08 1.87 6.20
N PHE A 163 -15.01 1.59 5.47
CA PHE A 163 -14.62 2.28 4.26
C PHE A 163 -13.87 1.35 3.31
N VAL A 164 -13.95 1.66 2.03
CA VAL A 164 -13.05 1.13 1.00
C VAL A 164 -12.15 2.24 0.48
N VAL A 165 -11.03 1.88 -0.12
CA VAL A 165 -10.12 2.83 -0.75
C VAL A 165 -10.50 3.01 -2.22
N TRP A 166 -10.52 4.25 -2.70
CA TRP A 166 -10.50 4.50 -4.14
C TRP A 166 -9.11 4.11 -4.67
N GLU A 167 -9.09 3.07 -5.49
CA GLU A 167 -7.86 2.51 -6.04
C GLU A 167 -7.40 3.32 -7.26
N GLY A 168 -6.09 3.47 -7.40
CA GLY A 168 -5.54 4.23 -8.51
C GLY A 168 -4.06 4.00 -8.71
N MET A 169 -3.61 4.26 -9.93
CA MET A 169 -2.22 4.12 -10.34
C MET A 169 -1.54 5.49 -10.44
N LYS A 170 -0.30 5.55 -9.96
CA LYS A 170 0.64 6.65 -10.18
C LYS A 170 1.66 6.16 -11.20
N THR A 171 1.66 6.80 -12.36
CA THR A 171 2.61 6.51 -13.45
C THR A 171 3.55 7.68 -13.71
N GLN A 172 3.33 8.81 -13.03
CA GLN A 172 4.07 10.05 -13.18
C GLN A 172 4.03 10.80 -11.85
N GLU A 173 5.05 11.62 -11.63
CA GLU A 173 5.13 12.55 -10.52
C GLU A 173 4.04 13.63 -10.54
N TYR A 174 3.48 13.97 -9.37
CA TYR A 174 2.63 15.15 -9.25
C TYR A 174 3.48 16.42 -9.20
N LYS A 175 3.10 17.44 -9.98
CA LYS A 175 3.71 18.78 -9.95
C LYS A 175 3.86 19.39 -8.54
N ARG A 176 2.99 19.01 -7.59
CA ARG A 176 2.99 19.51 -6.21
C ARG A 176 3.79 18.63 -5.24
N THR A 177 4.24 17.45 -5.65
CA THR A 177 5.10 16.57 -4.87
C THR A 177 6.33 16.18 -5.69
N PRO A 178 7.15 17.16 -6.13
CA PRO A 178 8.30 16.86 -6.94
C PRO A 178 9.36 16.09 -6.16
N ASN A 179 10.19 15.37 -6.90
CA ASN A 179 11.39 14.73 -6.42
C ASN A 179 12.33 15.82 -5.91
N ARG A 180 12.81 15.65 -4.68
CA ARG A 180 13.64 16.65 -3.98
C ARG A 180 15.13 16.38 -4.10
N TYR A 181 15.50 15.26 -4.73
CA TYR A 181 16.85 14.75 -4.74
C TYR A 181 17.41 14.75 -6.15
N ASP A 182 18.40 15.60 -6.38
CA ASP A 182 19.06 15.72 -7.68
C ASP A 182 19.78 14.44 -8.10
N TRP A 183 20.09 13.53 -7.16
CA TRP A 183 20.71 12.24 -7.45
C TRP A 183 19.71 11.14 -7.85
N LEU A 184 18.41 11.38 -7.68
CA LEU A 184 17.31 10.49 -8.09
C LEU A 184 16.71 10.95 -9.43
N THR A 185 17.53 11.35 -10.41
CA THR A 185 17.06 11.98 -11.67
C THR A 185 16.05 11.16 -12.46
N ASP A 186 16.12 9.83 -12.37
CA ASP A 186 15.26 8.90 -13.09
C ASP A 186 14.10 8.35 -12.24
N TYR A 187 13.81 9.00 -11.12
CA TYR A 187 12.70 8.64 -10.22
C TYR A 187 11.64 9.73 -10.19
N ASP A 188 10.39 9.28 -10.16
CA ASP A 188 9.21 10.08 -9.82
C ASP A 188 8.91 9.96 -8.32
N ALA A 189 8.31 10.99 -7.74
CA ALA A 189 7.82 10.98 -6.37
C ALA A 189 6.30 11.08 -6.26
N PHE A 190 5.75 10.44 -5.22
CA PHE A 190 4.35 10.67 -4.82
C PHE A 190 4.15 10.51 -3.31
N THR A 191 3.20 11.26 -2.76
CA THR A 191 2.78 11.11 -1.35
C THR A 191 1.61 10.13 -1.25
N ALA A 192 1.72 9.16 -0.34
CA ALA A 192 0.68 8.18 -0.06
C ALA A 192 -0.51 8.83 0.67
N ASN A 193 -1.47 9.32 -0.11
CA ASN A 193 -2.73 9.87 0.37
C ASN A 193 -3.89 9.03 -0.16
N PHE A 194 -4.72 8.49 0.72
CA PHE A 194 -5.80 7.59 0.36
C PHE A 194 -7.14 8.32 0.33
N LEU A 195 -7.88 8.17 -0.78
CA LEU A 195 -9.27 8.61 -0.85
C LEU A 195 -10.16 7.49 -0.32
N LEU A 196 -10.99 7.79 0.68
CA LEU A 196 -11.80 6.79 1.37
C LEU A 196 -13.26 6.91 0.95
N GLN A 197 -13.82 5.83 0.43
CA GLN A 197 -15.25 5.67 0.22
C GLN A 197 -15.87 5.09 1.48
N LEU A 198 -16.46 5.95 2.31
CA LEU A 198 -17.13 5.55 3.54
C LEU A 198 -18.46 4.84 3.22
N THR A 199 -18.69 3.68 3.84
CA THR A 199 -19.98 2.98 3.82
C THR A 199 -20.87 3.40 5.00
N LYS A 200 -20.26 3.79 6.12
CA LYS A 200 -20.91 4.35 7.32
C LYS A 200 -19.96 5.29 8.06
N PRO A 201 -20.40 6.06 9.09
CA PRO A 201 -19.48 6.83 9.92
C PRO A 201 -18.30 5.99 10.39
N THR A 202 -17.10 6.53 10.21
CA THR A 202 -15.83 5.80 10.31
C THR A 202 -15.00 6.40 11.43
N THR A 203 -14.43 5.54 12.28
CA THR A 203 -13.36 5.93 13.20
C THR A 203 -12.11 5.16 12.79
N ILE A 204 -11.01 5.89 12.59
CA ILE A 204 -9.69 5.33 12.28
C ILE A 204 -8.79 5.68 13.46
N LYS A 205 -8.06 4.70 13.96
CA LYS A 205 -7.04 4.86 14.98
C LYS A 205 -5.66 4.94 14.35
N ARG A 206 -4.73 5.64 15.00
CA ARG A 206 -3.32 5.58 14.65
C ARG A 206 -2.87 4.12 14.64
N GLY A 207 -2.18 3.72 13.57
CA GLY A 207 -1.78 2.35 13.36
C GLY A 207 -2.80 1.51 12.60
N ASP A 208 -4.05 1.95 12.39
CA ASP A 208 -5.00 1.18 11.61
C ASP A 208 -4.54 1.03 10.15
N PRO A 209 -4.73 -0.15 9.55
CA PRO A 209 -4.36 -0.39 8.16
C PRO A 209 -5.29 0.36 7.20
N ILE A 210 -4.73 1.21 6.36
CA ILE A 210 -5.48 2.06 5.43
C ILE A 210 -5.52 1.46 4.03
N GLY A 211 -4.40 0.99 3.52
CA GLY A 211 -4.33 0.46 2.16
C GLY A 211 -2.94 -0.03 1.88
N ILE A 212 -2.72 -0.52 0.66
CA ILE A 212 -1.41 -0.99 0.24
C ILE A 212 -0.91 -0.18 -0.94
N VAL A 213 0.42 -0.08 -1.04
CA VAL A 213 1.11 0.40 -2.23
C VAL A 213 1.85 -0.78 -2.85
N VAL A 214 1.62 -1.01 -4.14
CA VAL A 214 2.25 -2.09 -4.92
C VAL A 214 2.91 -1.53 -6.18
N PRO A 215 4.08 -2.04 -6.59
CA PRO A 215 4.60 -1.74 -7.91
C PRO A 215 3.77 -2.40 -9.00
N VAL A 216 3.46 -1.63 -10.02
CA VAL A 216 2.82 -2.06 -11.26
C VAL A 216 3.89 -2.57 -12.20
N LEU A 217 3.53 -3.53 -13.07
CA LEU A 217 4.42 -4.31 -13.93
C LEU A 217 5.15 -5.47 -13.23
N LEU A 218 4.89 -5.68 -11.93
CA LEU A 218 5.36 -6.84 -11.13
C LEU A 218 6.81 -7.23 -11.47
N PRO A 219 7.78 -6.33 -11.26
CA PRO A 219 9.17 -6.62 -11.54
C PRO A 219 9.59 -7.89 -10.79
N LYS A 220 10.39 -8.76 -11.44
CA LYS A 220 10.81 -10.04 -10.86
C LYS A 220 11.46 -9.88 -9.50
N GLN A 221 12.17 -8.76 -9.27
CA GLN A 221 12.81 -8.42 -8.01
C GLN A 221 12.64 -6.93 -7.71
N PHE A 222 12.26 -6.63 -6.47
CA PHE A 222 12.26 -5.27 -5.97
C PHE A 222 12.41 -5.17 -4.46
N THR A 223 12.90 -4.02 -3.99
CA THR A 223 13.03 -3.68 -2.57
C THR A 223 12.37 -2.36 -2.24
N LEU A 224 12.00 -2.22 -0.96
CA LEU A 224 11.64 -0.93 -0.38
C LEU A 224 12.73 -0.53 0.60
N GLU A 225 13.29 0.66 0.39
CA GLU A 225 14.40 1.18 1.18
C GLU A 225 14.05 2.56 1.74
N GLU A 226 14.32 2.78 3.02
CA GLU A 226 14.16 4.11 3.63
C GLU A 226 15.29 5.02 3.13
N LEU A 227 14.94 6.20 2.62
CA LEU A 227 15.93 7.24 2.34
C LEU A 227 16.48 7.75 3.66
N LYS A 228 17.74 7.41 3.91
CA LYS A 228 18.50 8.03 4.97
C LYS A 228 19.03 9.37 4.45
N PRO A 229 18.92 10.46 5.22
CA PRO A 229 19.70 11.66 4.95
C PRO A 229 21.16 11.25 4.81
N ARG A 230 21.80 11.58 3.68
CA ARG A 230 23.26 11.49 3.61
C ARG A 230 23.81 12.61 4.50
N GLU A 231 24.61 12.23 5.49
CA GLU A 231 25.41 13.16 6.29
C GLU A 231 26.38 13.95 5.39
#